data_AF-A0A7X3L7Z3-F1
#
_entry.id   AF-A0A7X3L7Z3-F1
#
_cell.length_a   1.000
_cell.length_b   1.000
_cell.length_c   1.000
_cell.angle_alpha   90.00
_cell.angle_beta   90.00
_cell.angle_gamma   90.00
#
_symmetry.space_group_name_H-M   'P 1'
#
loop_
_entity.id
_entity.type
_entity.pdbx_description
1 polymer ?
#
loop_
_entity_poly.entity_id
_entity_poly.type
_entity_poly.pdbx_seq_one_letter_code
_entity_poly.pdbx_strand_id
1 'polypeptide(L)'
;MRLITAILLILSTYSALADERYEFYKFNCSTVIPSFEVDRISYWNIRQAIWPEDYDWTKHVQLLKRLERENNIYVFNEWYGYYDSPQVTFSCGEFQATINYDKQNREIGPVGSEKPVRRNASISVTSKNREIIKKINMELIARMSLYKDESGLILAEYCTGNNCTEHHIENIEPLSNESFLRLGESGR
;
A
#
# COMPACT_ATOMS: atom_id res chain seq x y z
N MET A 1 -61.36 11.45 6.13
CA MET A 1 -60.66 10.70 7.20
C MET A 1 -59.26 10.37 6.68
N ARG A 2 -58.23 11.06 7.19
CA ARG A 2 -56.83 10.89 6.77
C ARG A 2 -56.19 9.87 7.70
N LEU A 3 -55.79 8.71 7.19
CA LEU A 3 -54.94 7.77 7.91
C LEU A 3 -53.50 8.09 7.51
N ILE A 4 -52.79 8.82 8.37
CA ILE A 4 -51.35 9.06 8.24
C ILE A 4 -50.67 7.83 8.84
N THR A 5 -50.23 6.90 7.99
CA THR A 5 -49.36 5.81 8.43
C THR A 5 -47.94 6.35 8.50
N ALA A 6 -47.56 6.85 9.67
CA ALA A 6 -46.17 7.16 9.99
C ALA A 6 -45.40 5.83 10.04
N ILE A 7 -44.66 5.52 8.98
CA ILE A 7 -43.65 4.47 9.01
C ILE A 7 -42.52 5.01 9.89
N LEU A 8 -42.49 4.53 11.13
CA LEU A 8 -41.41 4.72 12.06
C LEU A 8 -40.17 4.06 11.45
N LEU A 9 -39.33 4.86 10.79
CA LEU A 9 -37.94 4.52 10.49
C LEU A 9 -37.26 4.29 11.84
N ILE A 10 -37.23 3.03 12.28
CA ILE A 10 -36.27 2.57 13.27
C ILE A 10 -34.92 2.63 12.56
N LEU A 11 -34.36 3.84 12.52
CA LEU A 11 -32.94 4.06 12.39
C LEU A 11 -32.33 3.30 13.56
N SER A 12 -31.92 2.06 13.31
CA SER A 12 -30.94 1.39 14.15
C SER A 12 -29.73 2.30 14.14
N THR A 13 -29.62 3.11 15.19
CA THR A 13 -28.39 3.76 15.58
C THR A 13 -27.44 2.65 16.01
N TYR A 14 -26.93 1.89 15.04
CA TYR A 14 -25.60 1.33 15.15
C TYR A 14 -24.71 2.55 15.26
N SER A 15 -24.41 2.92 16.50
CA SER A 15 -23.28 3.77 16.81
C SER A 15 -22.08 3.11 16.14
N ALA A 16 -21.77 3.55 14.91
CA ALA A 16 -20.53 3.26 14.26
C ALA A 16 -19.48 3.92 15.15
N LEU A 17 -18.96 3.15 16.10
CA LEU A 17 -17.70 3.44 16.78
C LEU A 17 -16.64 3.41 15.69
N ALA A 18 -16.54 4.51 14.96
CA ALA A 18 -15.57 4.72 13.91
C ALA A 18 -14.30 5.21 14.57
N ASP A 19 -13.37 4.31 14.88
CA ASP A 19 -12.09 4.69 15.49
C ASP A 19 -10.87 3.96 14.91
N GLU A 20 -11.03 3.09 13.91
CA GLU A 20 -9.90 2.41 13.29
C GLU A 20 -9.84 2.64 11.77
N ARG A 21 -8.77 3.31 11.34
CA ARG A 21 -8.33 3.44 9.95
C ARG A 21 -7.20 2.44 9.72
N TYR A 22 -7.28 1.72 8.60
CA TYR A 22 -6.21 0.85 8.13
C TYR A 22 -5.67 1.39 6.80
N GLU A 23 -4.36 1.56 6.74
CA GLU A 23 -3.65 1.97 5.54
C GLU A 23 -3.13 0.76 4.74
N PHE A 24 -3.38 0.81 3.44
CA PHE A 24 -2.91 -0.20 2.50
C PHE A 24 -2.26 0.48 1.30
N TYR A 25 -1.50 -0.31 0.56
CA TYR A 25 -0.97 0.10 -0.73
C TYR A 25 -1.51 -0.85 -1.79
N LYS A 26 -2.23 -0.28 -2.74
CA LYS A 26 -2.76 -1.01 -3.88
C LYS A 26 -1.73 -0.99 -4.99
N PHE A 27 -1.47 -2.15 -5.55
CA PHE A 27 -0.54 -2.29 -6.67
C PHE A 27 -1.36 -2.56 -7.92
N ASN A 28 -1.12 -1.80 -8.98
CA ASN A 28 -1.64 -2.13 -10.30
C ASN A 28 -0.45 -2.40 -11.22
N CYS A 29 -0.55 -3.50 -11.95
CA CYS A 29 0.52 -4.02 -12.76
C CYS A 29 -0.07 -4.44 -14.10
N SER A 30 0.38 -3.81 -15.19
CA SER A 30 -0.06 -4.15 -16.54
C SER A 30 1.13 -4.64 -17.34
N THR A 31 0.92 -5.76 -18.06
CA THR A 31 1.90 -6.34 -18.98
C THR A 31 1.64 -5.95 -20.44
N VAL A 32 0.44 -5.46 -20.76
CA VAL A 32 0.03 -5.09 -22.14
C VAL A 32 0.60 -3.73 -22.51
N ILE A 33 0.36 -2.74 -21.65
CA ILE A 33 1.13 -1.50 -21.60
C ILE A 33 1.98 -1.66 -20.35
N PRO A 34 3.30 -1.93 -20.46
CA PRO A 34 4.16 -2.09 -19.30
C PRO A 34 3.99 -0.89 -18.39
N SER A 35 3.37 -1.12 -17.25
CA SER A 35 3.15 -0.09 -16.26
C SER A 35 3.08 -0.68 -14.87
N PHE A 36 3.52 0.13 -13.93
CA PHE A 36 3.55 -0.18 -12.52
C PHE A 36 3.00 1.01 -11.75
N GLU A 37 1.95 0.80 -10.98
CA GLU A 37 1.32 1.83 -10.16
C GLU A 37 1.19 1.35 -8.73
N VAL A 38 1.42 2.28 -7.80
CA VAL A 38 1.23 2.11 -6.38
C VAL A 38 0.38 3.26 -5.87
N ASP A 39 -0.74 2.95 -5.25
CA ASP A 39 -1.59 3.93 -4.56
C ASP A 39 -1.64 3.63 -3.07
N ARG A 40 -1.40 4.63 -2.22
CA ARG A 40 -1.73 4.55 -0.80
C ARG A 40 -3.24 4.77 -0.65
N ILE A 41 -3.92 3.75 -0.16
CA ILE A 41 -5.36 3.77 0.12
C ILE A 41 -5.60 3.59 1.61
N SER A 42 -6.79 3.96 2.08
CA SER A 42 -7.19 3.76 3.47
C SER A 42 -8.62 3.27 3.54
N TYR A 43 -8.86 2.26 4.37
CA TYR A 43 -10.20 1.80 4.68
C TYR A 43 -10.52 2.13 6.13
N TRP A 44 -11.66 2.78 6.33
CA TRP A 44 -12.21 3.06 7.66
C TRP A 44 -13.17 1.96 8.05
N ASN A 45 -13.24 1.66 9.35
CA ASN A 45 -14.29 0.83 9.95
C ASN A 45 -14.36 -0.62 9.43
N ILE A 46 -13.25 -1.15 8.90
CA ILE A 46 -13.17 -2.54 8.43
C ILE A 46 -12.93 -3.54 9.58
N ARG A 47 -13.04 -3.10 10.84
CA ARG A 47 -12.78 -3.91 12.04
C ARG A 47 -13.48 -5.26 11.96
N GLN A 48 -14.76 -5.32 11.61
CA GLN A 48 -15.51 -6.59 11.50
C GLN A 48 -15.02 -7.50 10.36
N ALA A 49 -14.40 -6.94 9.31
CA ALA A 49 -13.87 -7.71 8.20
C ALA A 49 -12.51 -8.35 8.50
N ILE A 50 -11.76 -7.80 9.47
CA ILE A 50 -10.39 -8.22 9.77
C ILE A 50 -10.23 -8.73 11.20
N TRP A 51 -11.08 -8.35 12.14
CA TRP A 51 -11.07 -8.87 13.50
C TRP A 51 -12.18 -9.91 13.67
N PRO A 52 -11.83 -11.16 13.98
CA PRO A 52 -12.83 -12.15 14.33
C PRO A 52 -13.46 -11.80 15.68
N GLU A 53 -14.68 -12.29 15.94
CA GLU A 53 -15.42 -12.02 17.18
C GLU A 53 -14.71 -12.52 18.45
N ASP A 54 -13.89 -13.57 18.31
CA ASP A 54 -13.07 -14.12 19.40
C ASP A 54 -11.73 -13.42 19.61
N TYR A 55 -11.47 -12.34 18.85
CA TYR A 55 -10.22 -11.57 18.90
C TYR A 55 -8.95 -12.41 18.69
N ASP A 56 -9.06 -13.55 18.00
CA ASP A 56 -7.93 -14.41 17.67
C ASP A 56 -7.00 -13.72 16.66
N TRP A 57 -5.78 -13.47 17.09
CA TRP A 57 -4.74 -12.83 16.29
C TRP A 57 -4.38 -13.61 15.01
N THR A 58 -4.36 -14.94 15.09
CA THR A 58 -4.04 -15.79 13.94
C THR A 58 -5.10 -15.67 12.86
N LYS A 59 -6.38 -15.68 13.25
CA LYS A 59 -7.51 -15.47 12.34
C LYS A 59 -7.50 -14.05 11.76
N HIS A 60 -7.21 -13.05 12.58
CA HIS A 60 -7.03 -11.66 12.12
C HIS A 60 -5.97 -11.56 11.00
N VAL A 61 -4.81 -12.15 11.21
CA VAL A 61 -3.74 -12.21 10.19
C VAL A 61 -4.19 -12.93 8.91
N GLN A 62 -4.95 -14.02 9.03
CA GLN A 62 -5.47 -14.75 7.86
C GLN A 62 -6.47 -13.91 7.06
N LEU A 63 -7.32 -13.12 7.73
CA LEU A 63 -8.25 -12.19 7.09
C LEU A 63 -7.51 -11.08 6.34
N LEU A 64 -6.45 -10.51 6.93
CA LEU A 64 -5.59 -9.55 6.24
C LEU A 64 -4.92 -10.17 5.00
N LYS A 65 -4.29 -11.34 5.12
CA LYS A 65 -3.70 -12.06 3.96
C LYS A 65 -4.73 -12.39 2.87
N ARG A 66 -5.99 -12.59 3.24
CA ARG A 66 -7.09 -12.79 2.30
C ARG A 66 -7.40 -11.49 1.56
N LEU A 67 -7.60 -10.39 2.28
CA LEU A 67 -7.83 -9.07 1.68
C LEU A 67 -6.69 -8.67 0.75
N GLU A 68 -5.44 -8.92 1.15
CA GLU A 68 -4.26 -8.64 0.33
C GLU A 68 -4.34 -9.34 -1.03
N ARG A 69 -4.65 -10.64 -1.02
CA ARG A 69 -4.77 -11.46 -2.24
C ARG A 69 -5.98 -11.10 -3.10
N GLU A 70 -7.13 -10.86 -2.47
CA GLU A 70 -8.38 -10.61 -3.19
C GLU A 70 -8.41 -9.24 -3.88
N ASN A 71 -7.73 -8.25 -3.30
CA ASN A 71 -7.80 -6.86 -3.78
C ASN A 71 -6.48 -6.33 -4.35
N ASN A 72 -5.42 -7.15 -4.35
CA ASN A 72 -4.05 -6.75 -4.69
C ASN A 72 -3.58 -5.53 -3.87
N ILE A 73 -3.90 -5.57 -2.57
CA ILE A 73 -3.53 -4.55 -1.59
C ILE A 73 -2.51 -5.13 -0.61
N TYR A 74 -1.71 -4.30 0.02
CA TYR A 74 -0.70 -4.76 0.98
C TYR A 74 -0.69 -3.82 2.18
N VAL A 75 -0.68 -4.40 3.39
CA VAL A 75 -0.63 -3.62 4.63
C VAL A 75 0.82 -3.28 4.96
N PHE A 76 1.12 -2.00 5.17
CA PHE A 76 2.43 -1.55 5.67
C PHE A 76 2.25 -0.73 6.96
N ASN A 77 3.26 -0.76 7.84
CA ASN A 77 3.42 0.09 9.02
C ASN A 77 2.46 -0.10 10.22
N GLU A 78 1.40 -0.89 10.12
CA GLU A 78 0.38 -0.93 11.20
C GLU A 78 0.54 -2.02 12.26
N TRP A 79 1.73 -2.61 12.46
CA TRP A 79 1.94 -3.72 13.45
C TRP A 79 1.18 -5.02 13.13
N TYR A 80 0.45 -5.06 12.01
CA TYR A 80 -0.30 -6.21 11.54
C TYR A 80 0.47 -6.87 10.38
N GLY A 81 0.71 -8.17 10.48
CA GLY A 81 1.39 -8.94 9.43
C GLY A 81 2.39 -9.95 9.98
N TYR A 82 2.32 -11.19 9.49
CA TYR A 82 3.31 -12.22 9.76
C TYR A 82 4.40 -12.18 8.69
N TYR A 83 5.64 -12.42 9.10
CA TYR A 83 6.80 -12.49 8.20
C TYR A 83 6.81 -13.84 7.47
N ASP A 84 6.14 -13.92 6.33
CA ASP A 84 6.23 -15.10 5.44
C ASP A 84 7.36 -14.94 4.41
N SER A 85 7.70 -13.69 4.04
CA SER A 85 8.76 -13.37 3.09
C SER A 85 9.33 -11.96 3.34
N PRO A 86 10.66 -11.75 3.26
CA PRO A 86 11.32 -10.44 3.34
C PRO A 86 11.00 -9.51 2.18
N GLN A 87 10.50 -10.06 1.07
CA GLN A 87 10.22 -9.27 -0.12
C GLN A 87 9.03 -9.82 -0.89
N VAL A 88 8.38 -8.95 -1.67
CA VAL A 88 7.41 -9.32 -2.68
C VAL A 88 7.84 -8.70 -3.99
N THR A 89 7.86 -9.50 -5.07
CA THR A 89 8.28 -9.05 -6.40
C THR A 89 7.12 -9.17 -7.38
N PHE A 90 6.89 -8.10 -8.14
CA PHE A 90 5.89 -7.99 -9.20
C PHE A 90 6.61 -7.86 -10.54
N SER A 91 6.14 -8.62 -11.54
CA SER A 91 6.63 -8.51 -12.92
C SER A 91 5.54 -7.88 -13.78
N CYS A 92 5.80 -6.66 -14.24
CA CYS A 92 4.87 -5.81 -15.01
C CYS A 92 5.40 -5.60 -16.42
N GLY A 93 5.57 -6.71 -17.14
CA GLY A 93 6.24 -6.73 -18.44
C GLY A 93 7.74 -6.58 -18.27
N GLU A 94 8.30 -5.49 -18.78
CA GLU A 94 9.74 -5.21 -18.64
C GLU A 94 10.11 -4.61 -17.28
N PHE A 95 9.13 -4.09 -16.54
CA PHE A 95 9.33 -3.58 -15.19
C PHE A 95 9.29 -4.72 -14.19
N GLN A 96 10.22 -4.70 -13.24
CA GLN A 96 10.19 -5.57 -12.07
C GLN A 96 10.24 -4.71 -10.82
N ALA A 97 9.12 -4.66 -10.10
CA ALA A 97 9.02 -3.96 -8.83
C ALA A 97 9.25 -4.93 -7.68
N THR A 98 10.11 -4.57 -6.73
CA THR A 98 10.36 -5.36 -5.52
C THR A 98 10.13 -4.51 -4.29
N ILE A 99 9.23 -4.97 -3.43
CA ILE A 99 8.99 -4.41 -2.11
C ILE A 99 9.85 -5.19 -1.12
N ASN A 100 10.69 -4.49 -0.38
CA ASN A 100 11.51 -5.04 0.68
C ASN A 100 10.94 -4.60 2.04
N TYR A 101 10.86 -5.54 2.98
CA TYR A 101 10.36 -5.31 4.34
C TYR A 101 11.49 -5.35 5.36
N ASP A 102 11.54 -4.35 6.25
CA ASP A 102 12.39 -4.49 7.42
C ASP A 102 11.69 -5.39 8.45
N LYS A 103 12.50 -6.26 9.09
CA LYS A 103 12.04 -7.14 10.16
C LYS A 103 12.13 -6.39 11.48
N GLN A 104 11.03 -6.36 12.22
CA GLN A 104 11.04 -5.98 13.63
C GLN A 104 10.27 -7.00 14.47
N ASN A 105 10.74 -7.24 15.69
CA ASN A 105 10.03 -8.09 16.64
C ASN A 105 8.96 -7.27 17.36
N ARG A 106 7.74 -7.82 17.44
CA ARG A 106 6.67 -7.29 18.28
C ARG A 106 6.54 -8.16 19.50
N GLU A 107 6.59 -7.55 20.67
CA GLU A 107 6.26 -8.23 21.93
C GLU A 107 4.75 -8.47 21.99
N ILE A 108 4.33 -9.73 21.98
CA ILE A 108 2.94 -10.14 22.17
C ILE A 108 2.91 -11.27 23.21
N GLY A 109 2.83 -10.91 24.48
CA GLY A 109 2.79 -11.85 25.61
C GLY A 109 4.00 -11.74 26.54
N PRO A 110 4.25 -12.74 27.41
CA PRO A 110 5.40 -12.74 28.32
C PRO A 110 6.73 -12.73 27.55
N VAL A 111 7.80 -12.24 28.19
CA VAL A 111 9.16 -12.15 27.63
C VAL A 111 9.54 -13.44 26.88
N GLY A 112 9.90 -13.31 25.60
CA GLY A 112 10.22 -14.44 24.70
C GLY A 112 9.10 -14.90 23.76
N SER A 113 7.91 -14.30 23.83
CA SER A 113 6.78 -14.57 22.91
C SER A 113 6.72 -13.62 21.70
N GLU A 114 7.84 -12.98 21.37
CA GLU A 114 7.96 -12.02 20.29
C GLU A 114 7.56 -12.62 18.93
N LYS A 115 6.69 -11.92 18.20
CA LYS A 115 6.32 -12.28 16.83
C LYS A 115 6.93 -11.27 15.85
N PRO A 116 7.60 -11.73 14.76
CA PRO A 116 8.11 -10.81 13.75
C PRO A 116 6.96 -10.16 13.00
N VAL A 117 7.05 -8.84 12.82
CA VAL A 117 6.10 -8.02 12.06
C VAL A 117 6.83 -7.26 10.96
N ARG A 118 6.11 -6.95 9.88
CA ARG A 118 6.61 -6.07 8.81
C ARG A 118 6.47 -4.63 9.26
N ARG A 119 7.59 -3.94 9.42
CA ARG A 119 7.63 -2.51 9.77
C ARG A 119 8.55 -1.83 8.80
N ASN A 120 8.10 -0.75 8.18
CA ASN A 120 8.77 -0.08 7.08
C ASN A 120 8.89 -0.97 5.83
N ALA A 121 8.40 -0.43 4.72
CA ALA A 121 8.54 -1.04 3.42
C ALA A 121 9.28 -0.07 2.52
N SER A 122 10.13 -0.60 1.65
CA SER A 122 10.77 0.17 0.61
C SER A 122 10.59 -0.51 -0.74
N ILE A 123 10.47 0.29 -1.78
CA ILE A 123 10.31 -0.19 -3.14
C ILE A 123 11.55 0.09 -3.97
N SER A 124 11.94 -0.91 -4.75
CA SER A 124 12.87 -0.78 -5.86
C SER A 124 12.17 -1.22 -7.15
N VAL A 125 12.55 -0.61 -8.26
CA VAL A 125 12.01 -0.94 -9.58
C VAL A 125 13.17 -1.04 -10.56
N THR A 126 13.22 -2.13 -11.29
CA THR A 126 14.16 -2.33 -12.39
C THR A 126 13.42 -2.41 -13.73
N SER A 127 14.09 -2.06 -14.80
CA SER A 127 13.64 -2.26 -16.18
C SER A 127 14.79 -2.83 -17.00
N LYS A 128 14.61 -3.99 -17.64
CA LYS A 128 15.68 -4.68 -18.41
C LYS A 128 17.02 -4.79 -17.65
N ASN A 129 16.97 -5.15 -16.36
CA ASN A 129 18.11 -5.24 -15.44
C ASN A 129 18.81 -3.91 -15.09
N ARG A 130 18.26 -2.77 -15.51
CA ARG A 130 18.68 -1.45 -15.04
C ARG A 130 17.83 -1.04 -13.84
N GLU A 131 18.47 -0.56 -12.79
CA GLU A 131 17.78 0.05 -11.66
C GLU A 131 17.19 1.41 -12.08
N ILE A 132 15.88 1.55 -11.90
CA ILE A 132 15.12 2.78 -12.19
C ILE A 132 14.81 3.49 -10.87
N ILE A 133 14.42 2.69 -9.87
CA ILE A 133 14.19 3.12 -8.49
C ILE A 133 15.03 2.22 -7.59
N LYS A 134 15.90 2.84 -6.78
CA LYS A 134 16.85 2.09 -5.94
C LYS A 134 16.23 1.63 -4.64
N LYS A 135 15.60 2.56 -3.93
CA LYS A 135 14.98 2.32 -2.63
C LYS A 135 14.19 3.55 -2.22
N ILE A 136 12.88 3.53 -2.42
CA ILE A 136 11.99 4.58 -1.92
C ILE A 136 11.19 4.04 -0.73
N ASN A 137 11.15 4.76 0.38
CA ASN A 137 10.31 4.42 1.51
C ASN A 137 8.84 4.56 1.10
N MET A 138 8.07 3.50 1.27
CA MET A 138 6.67 3.45 0.85
C MET A 138 5.82 4.50 1.57
N GLU A 139 6.16 4.86 2.81
CA GLU A 139 5.46 5.89 3.60
C GLU A 139 5.44 7.29 2.95
N LEU A 140 6.42 7.56 2.08
CA LEU A 140 6.53 8.82 1.34
C LEU A 140 5.62 8.84 0.10
N ILE A 141 5.16 7.68 -0.35
CA ILE A 141 4.41 7.51 -1.59
C ILE A 141 2.91 7.64 -1.26
N ALA A 142 2.27 8.70 -1.75
CA ALA A 142 0.81 8.74 -1.83
C ALA A 142 0.32 8.05 -3.12
N ARG A 143 0.99 8.36 -4.23
CA ARG A 143 0.85 7.66 -5.51
C ARG A 143 2.20 7.63 -6.20
N MET A 144 2.46 6.55 -6.93
CA MET A 144 3.59 6.44 -7.83
C MET A 144 3.15 5.65 -9.05
N SER A 145 3.43 6.15 -10.25
CA SER A 145 3.24 5.42 -11.49
C SER A 145 4.52 5.41 -12.32
N LEU A 146 4.81 4.29 -12.96
CA LEU A 146 5.82 4.15 -13.99
C LEU A 146 5.17 3.55 -15.22
N TYR A 147 5.41 4.15 -16.37
CA TYR A 147 4.87 3.67 -17.63
C TYR A 147 5.80 4.08 -18.77
N LYS A 148 5.61 3.46 -19.93
CA LYS A 148 6.24 3.92 -21.17
C LYS A 148 5.31 4.83 -21.94
N ASP A 149 5.86 5.95 -22.40
CA ASP A 149 5.17 6.77 -23.38
C ASP A 149 5.21 6.14 -24.78
N GLU A 150 4.55 6.80 -25.73
CA GLU A 150 4.47 6.35 -27.13
C GLU A 150 5.85 6.31 -27.83
N SER A 151 6.83 7.07 -27.32
CA SER A 151 8.21 7.10 -27.82
C SER A 151 9.09 6.00 -27.22
N GLY A 152 8.59 5.29 -26.21
CA GLY A 152 9.28 4.22 -25.50
C GLY A 152 10.17 4.73 -24.35
N LEU A 153 10.07 6.00 -23.97
CA LEU A 153 10.73 6.56 -22.79
C LEU A 153 9.95 6.16 -21.54
N ILE A 154 10.69 5.94 -20.44
CA ILE A 154 10.09 5.64 -19.14
C ILE A 154 9.72 6.96 -18.49
N LEU A 155 8.42 7.15 -18.28
CA LEU A 155 7.87 8.20 -17.47
C LEU A 155 7.61 7.67 -16.07
N ALA A 156 7.91 8.50 -15.08
CA ALA A 156 7.54 8.24 -13.72
C ALA A 156 6.87 9.45 -13.08
N GLU A 157 5.67 9.23 -12.56
CA GLU A 157 4.93 10.21 -11.80
C GLU A 157 4.99 9.85 -10.31
N TYR A 158 5.27 10.85 -9.48
CA TYR A 158 5.40 10.68 -8.04
C TYR A 158 4.56 11.71 -7.32
N CYS A 159 3.72 11.25 -6.39
CA CYS A 159 2.88 12.13 -5.60
C CYS A 159 3.20 12.02 -4.09
N THR A 160 3.48 13.18 -3.47
CA THR A 160 3.56 13.35 -2.02
C THR A 160 2.31 14.08 -1.53
N GLY A 161 1.28 13.30 -1.17
CA GLY A 161 -0.06 13.85 -0.92
C GLY A 161 -0.75 14.28 -2.23
N ASN A 162 -1.10 15.56 -2.35
CA ASN A 162 -1.79 16.10 -3.54
C ASN A 162 -0.85 16.69 -4.60
N ASN A 163 0.46 16.77 -4.30
CA ASN A 163 1.45 17.31 -5.21
C ASN A 163 2.06 16.16 -6.01
N CYS A 164 1.91 16.18 -7.33
CA CYS A 164 2.45 15.19 -8.23
C CYS A 164 3.48 15.82 -9.16
N THR A 165 4.58 15.13 -9.40
CA THR A 165 5.63 15.56 -10.32
C THR A 165 5.96 14.42 -11.27
N GLU A 166 5.96 14.73 -12.56
CA GLU A 166 6.32 13.79 -13.63
C GLU A 166 7.78 13.99 -14.05
N HIS A 167 8.47 12.88 -14.27
CA HIS A 167 9.86 12.86 -14.69
C HIS A 167 10.08 11.84 -15.79
N HIS A 168 10.75 12.28 -16.85
CA HIS A 168 11.37 11.35 -17.80
C HIS A 168 12.64 10.76 -17.17
N ILE A 169 12.70 9.43 -17.11
CA ILE A 169 13.89 8.73 -16.65
C ILE A 169 14.82 8.53 -17.85
N GLU A 170 15.46 9.63 -18.27
CA GLU A 170 16.45 9.64 -19.34
C GLU A 170 17.85 9.42 -18.78
N ASN A 171 18.33 8.18 -18.79
CA ASN A 171 19.73 7.84 -18.49
C ASN A 171 20.32 8.31 -17.13
N ILE A 172 19.55 8.94 -16.25
CA ILE A 172 19.97 9.44 -14.95
C ILE A 172 20.16 8.30 -13.94
N GLU A 173 20.92 8.61 -12.88
CA GLU A 173 21.03 7.80 -11.68
C GLU A 173 19.65 7.35 -11.17
N PRO A 174 19.55 6.14 -10.59
CA PRO A 174 18.28 5.65 -10.05
C PRO A 174 17.69 6.60 -9.01
N LEU A 175 16.37 6.74 -9.02
CA LEU A 175 15.69 7.60 -8.05
C LEU A 175 15.82 7.04 -6.63
N SER A 176 16.25 7.91 -5.73
CA SER A 176 16.47 7.68 -4.29
C SER A 176 15.45 8.44 -3.44
N ASN A 177 15.34 8.12 -2.14
CA ASN A 177 14.54 8.89 -1.18
C ASN A 177 14.81 10.41 -1.25
N GLU A 178 16.08 10.81 -1.30
CA GLU A 178 16.44 12.24 -1.35
C GLU A 178 15.96 12.92 -2.62
N SER A 179 16.10 12.22 -3.76
CA SER A 179 15.60 12.72 -5.04
C SER A 179 14.08 12.81 -5.00
N PHE A 180 13.40 11.76 -4.53
CA PHE A 180 11.95 11.70 -4.41
C PHE A 180 11.37 12.86 -3.57
N LEU A 181 11.97 13.16 -2.42
CA LEU A 181 11.54 14.26 -1.56
C LEU A 181 11.71 15.63 -2.24
N ARG A 182 12.85 15.87 -2.92
CA ARG A 182 13.08 17.12 -3.66
C ARG A 182 12.05 17.33 -4.77
N LEU A 183 11.68 16.26 -5.47
CA LEU A 183 10.69 16.30 -6.56
C LEU A 183 9.29 16.64 -6.05
N GLY A 184 8.93 16.19 -4.84
CA GLY A 184 7.67 16.56 -4.19
C GLY A 184 7.62 18.02 -3.70
N GLU A 185 8.78 18.63 -3.43
CA GLU A 185 8.89 20.04 -3.00
C GLU A 185 8.87 21.03 -4.16
N SER A 186 9.33 20.64 -5.35
CA SER A 186 9.40 21.51 -6.55
C SER A 186 8.05 21.77 -7.22
N GLY A 187 6.98 21.08 -6.82
CA GLY A 187 5.61 21.28 -7.33
C GLY A 187 4.81 22.39 -6.63
N ARG A 188 5.48 23.35 -5.97
CA ARG A 188 4.86 24.50 -5.29
C ARG A 188 4.99 25.79 -6.09
#